data_AF-A0A453NRW1-F1
#
_entry.id   AF-A0A453NRW1-F1
#
_cell.length_a   1.000
_cell.length_b   1.000
_cell.length_c   1.000
_cell.angle_alpha   90.00
_cell.angle_beta   90.00
_cell.angle_gamma   90.00
#
_symmetry.space_group_name_H-M   'P 1'
#
loop_
_entity.id
_entity.type
_entity.pdbx_description
1 polymer ?
#
loop_
_entity_poly.entity_id
_entity_poly.type
_entity_poly.pdbx_seq_one_letter_code
_entity_poly.pdbx_strand_id
1 'polypeptide(L)'
;PGLIQKAKDGGLDVIQTYVFWNGHEPVKGQYYFSDRYDLVRFVKLAKQAGLYVHLRIGPYVCAEWNFGGFPVWLKYVPGISFRTDNGPFKAEMQRFVEKIVSMMKSERLFEWQGGPIIMSQVENEFGPMESVGGSGAKPYANWAAKMAVATNTGVPWVMCKQEDAPDPVINTCNGFYCDYFTPNKKNKPAMWTEAWTGWFTSFGGAVPHRPVEDMAFAVARFIQKGGSFVNYYMYHGGTNFGRTAGGPFIATSYDYDAPIDEFGLLRQPKWGHLRDLHKAIKQAEPILVSGDPTIQSLGNYEKVKIPMNMNNLATVSKCKS
;
A
#
# COMPACT_ATOMS: atom_id res chain seq x y z
N PRO A 1 -6.63 -9.71 -16.76
CA PRO A 1 -6.71 -11.09 -16.20
C PRO A 1 -5.35 -11.71 -15.86
N GLY A 2 -4.37 -11.69 -16.78
CA GLY A 2 -3.09 -12.38 -16.58
C GLY A 2 -2.23 -11.88 -15.40
N LEU A 3 -2.15 -10.56 -15.17
CA LEU A 3 -1.33 -9.99 -14.09
C LEU A 3 -1.84 -10.39 -12.69
N ILE A 4 -3.15 -10.30 -12.48
CA ILE A 4 -3.79 -10.63 -11.19
C ILE A 4 -3.62 -12.13 -10.90
N GLN A 5 -3.76 -12.99 -11.91
CA GLN A 5 -3.52 -14.42 -11.74
C GLN A 5 -2.06 -14.71 -11.37
N LYS A 6 -1.08 -14.08 -12.04
CA LYS A 6 0.33 -14.21 -11.71
C LYS A 6 0.67 -13.72 -10.30
N ALA A 7 -0.03 -12.70 -9.80
CA ALA A 7 0.07 -12.25 -8.42
C ALA A 7 -0.48 -13.29 -7.42
N LYS A 8 -1.65 -13.86 -7.72
CA LYS A 8 -2.23 -14.95 -6.92
C LYS A 8 -1.32 -16.18 -6.89
N ASP A 9 -0.84 -16.64 -8.05
CA ASP A 9 0.06 -17.78 -8.17
C ASP A 9 1.42 -17.51 -7.50
N GLY A 10 1.79 -16.23 -7.41
CA GLY A 10 2.94 -15.74 -6.67
C GLY A 10 2.74 -15.70 -5.16
N GLY A 11 1.55 -16.03 -4.64
CA GLY A 11 1.25 -16.10 -3.21
C GLY A 11 0.82 -14.78 -2.56
N LEU A 12 0.37 -13.78 -3.34
CA LEU A 12 -0.22 -12.58 -2.75
C LEU A 12 -1.64 -12.85 -2.23
N ASP A 13 -2.00 -12.21 -1.11
CA ASP A 13 -3.37 -12.18 -0.58
C ASP A 13 -4.12 -10.88 -0.95
N VAL A 14 -3.37 -9.80 -1.21
CA VAL A 14 -3.90 -8.44 -1.39
C VAL A 14 -3.26 -7.78 -2.62
N ILE A 15 -4.08 -7.11 -3.43
CA ILE A 15 -3.62 -6.17 -4.46
C ILE A 15 -3.75 -4.74 -3.93
N GLN A 16 -2.67 -4.00 -3.90
CA GLN A 16 -2.68 -2.58 -3.57
C GLN A 16 -2.65 -1.73 -4.84
N THR A 17 -3.45 -0.67 -4.88
CA THR A 17 -3.42 0.28 -6.01
C THR A 17 -3.76 1.70 -5.56
N TYR A 18 -3.21 2.69 -6.27
CA TYR A 18 -3.59 4.09 -6.14
C TYR A 18 -4.83 4.42 -6.99
N VAL A 19 -5.50 5.52 -6.65
CA VAL A 19 -6.54 6.13 -7.49
C VAL A 19 -6.00 7.42 -8.11
N PHE A 20 -5.93 7.48 -9.45
CA PHE A 20 -5.32 8.60 -10.17
C PHE A 20 -6.35 9.67 -10.54
N TRP A 21 -6.57 10.65 -9.65
CA TRP A 21 -7.59 11.69 -9.81
C TRP A 21 -7.52 12.41 -11.17
N ASN A 22 -6.34 12.85 -11.59
CA ASN A 22 -6.17 13.55 -12.86
C ASN A 22 -6.63 12.76 -14.10
N GLY A 23 -6.51 11.43 -14.07
CA GLY A 23 -7.00 10.56 -15.13
C GLY A 23 -8.51 10.33 -15.04
N HIS A 24 -9.05 10.29 -13.82
CA HIS A 24 -10.48 10.12 -13.59
C HIS A 24 -11.29 11.41 -13.74
N GLU A 25 -10.69 12.59 -13.65
CA GLU A 25 -11.35 13.88 -13.81
C GLU A 25 -10.46 14.85 -14.62
N PRO A 26 -10.23 14.58 -15.91
CA PRO A 26 -9.34 15.39 -16.75
C PRO A 26 -9.83 16.83 -16.93
N VAL A 27 -11.16 17.04 -16.85
CA VAL A 27 -11.84 18.33 -16.84
C VAL A 27 -12.72 18.37 -15.59
N LYS A 28 -12.73 19.49 -14.86
CA LYS A 28 -13.53 19.64 -13.63
C LYS A 28 -14.99 19.26 -13.87
N GLY A 29 -15.49 18.30 -13.09
CA GLY A 29 -16.85 17.77 -13.17
C GLY A 29 -17.08 16.68 -14.22
N GLN A 30 -16.13 16.45 -15.13
CA GLN A 30 -16.25 15.42 -16.18
C GLN A 30 -15.40 14.21 -15.83
N TYR A 31 -16.08 13.12 -15.48
CA TYR A 31 -15.44 11.92 -14.98
C TYR A 31 -15.23 10.84 -16.04
N TYR A 32 -14.11 10.12 -15.94
CA TYR A 32 -13.75 9.03 -16.83
C TYR A 32 -13.37 7.77 -16.05
N PHE A 33 -14.15 6.70 -16.21
CA PHE A 33 -13.99 5.39 -15.57
C PHE A 33 -14.15 4.25 -16.58
N SER A 34 -13.59 4.43 -17.78
CA SER A 34 -13.66 3.45 -18.86
C SER A 34 -12.27 2.96 -19.25
N ASP A 35 -12.22 1.92 -20.07
CA ASP A 35 -10.98 1.31 -20.58
C ASP A 35 -9.99 0.99 -19.45
N ARG A 36 -8.76 1.51 -19.52
CA ARG A 36 -7.73 1.29 -18.49
C ARG A 36 -7.98 2.05 -17.18
N TYR A 37 -8.94 2.97 -17.16
CA TYR A 37 -9.37 3.72 -15.98
C TYR A 37 -10.67 3.17 -15.38
N ASP A 38 -11.14 2.00 -15.81
CA ASP A 38 -12.27 1.32 -15.17
C ASP A 38 -11.83 0.67 -13.83
N LEU A 39 -11.76 1.52 -12.80
CA LEU A 39 -11.35 1.15 -11.45
C LEU A 39 -12.28 0.09 -10.83
N VAL A 40 -13.60 0.22 -11.05
CA VAL A 40 -14.59 -0.73 -10.52
C VAL A 40 -14.36 -2.11 -11.11
N ARG A 41 -14.15 -2.20 -12.43
CA ARG A 41 -13.80 -3.46 -13.09
C ARG A 41 -12.50 -4.04 -12.56
N PHE A 42 -11.46 -3.22 -12.36
CA PHE A 42 -10.19 -3.68 -11.78
C PHE A 42 -10.39 -4.32 -10.39
N VAL A 43 -11.12 -3.66 -9.49
CA VAL A 43 -11.40 -4.18 -8.15
C VAL A 43 -12.25 -5.47 -8.22
N LYS A 44 -13.26 -5.52 -9.10
CA LYS A 44 -14.05 -6.74 -9.34
C LYS A 44 -13.20 -7.90 -9.85
N LEU A 45 -12.21 -7.64 -10.71
CA LEU A 45 -11.29 -8.67 -11.20
C LEU A 45 -10.40 -9.22 -10.07
N ALA A 46 -9.93 -8.38 -9.14
CA ALA A 46 -9.21 -8.84 -7.95
C ALA A 46 -10.09 -9.76 -7.08
N LYS A 47 -11.36 -9.37 -6.86
CA LYS A 47 -12.35 -10.22 -6.17
C LYS A 47 -12.57 -11.55 -6.88
N GLN A 48 -12.71 -11.56 -8.20
CA GLN A 48 -12.91 -12.79 -8.99
C GLN A 48 -11.71 -13.73 -8.87
N ALA A 49 -10.50 -13.19 -8.74
CA ALA A 49 -9.31 -13.97 -8.44
C ALA A 49 -9.27 -14.45 -6.97
N GLY A 50 -10.16 -13.99 -6.09
CA GLY A 50 -10.14 -14.32 -4.66
C GLY A 50 -9.02 -13.58 -3.90
N LEU A 51 -8.65 -12.38 -4.36
CA LEU A 51 -7.70 -11.50 -3.69
C LEU A 51 -8.45 -10.32 -3.06
N TYR A 52 -7.93 -9.84 -1.93
CA TYR A 52 -8.37 -8.59 -1.33
C TYR A 52 -7.74 -7.37 -2.02
N VAL A 53 -8.22 -6.18 -1.68
CA VAL A 53 -7.72 -4.91 -2.19
C VAL A 53 -7.42 -3.94 -1.06
N HIS A 54 -6.25 -3.30 -1.12
CA HIS A 54 -5.93 -2.08 -0.38
C HIS A 54 -6.03 -0.90 -1.36
N LEU A 55 -7.07 -0.06 -1.20
CA LEU A 55 -7.36 1.04 -2.12
C LEU A 55 -6.76 2.36 -1.62
N ARG A 56 -5.64 2.79 -2.19
CA ARG A 56 -4.97 4.05 -1.82
C ARG A 56 -5.58 5.21 -2.58
N ILE A 57 -6.63 5.79 -2.01
CA ILE A 57 -7.45 6.81 -2.68
C ILE A 57 -6.67 8.12 -2.84
N GLY A 58 -5.79 8.47 -1.89
CA GLY A 58 -5.01 9.71 -1.92
C GLY A 58 -5.82 10.92 -1.44
N PRO A 59 -6.01 11.99 -2.26
CA PRO A 59 -5.89 11.97 -3.71
C PRO A 59 -4.56 12.47 -4.27
N TYR A 60 -3.68 13.01 -3.41
CA TYR A 60 -2.25 13.02 -3.72
C TYR A 60 -1.72 11.60 -3.57
N VAL A 61 -1.06 11.09 -4.61
CA VAL A 61 -0.54 9.70 -4.64
C VAL A 61 0.96 9.63 -4.84
N CYS A 62 1.62 10.74 -5.18
CA CYS A 62 3.00 10.76 -5.65
C CYS A 62 3.17 9.83 -6.88
N ALA A 63 3.51 8.56 -6.63
CA ALA A 63 3.48 7.43 -7.55
C ALA A 63 4.30 7.60 -8.82
N GLU A 64 5.29 8.51 -8.82
CA GLU A 64 5.99 8.96 -10.02
C GLU A 64 5.01 9.26 -11.16
N TRP A 65 3.85 9.81 -10.80
CA TRP A 65 2.75 10.07 -11.70
C TRP A 65 2.60 11.56 -11.95
N ASN A 66 2.04 11.90 -13.10
CA ASN A 66 1.91 13.29 -13.52
C ASN A 66 1.22 14.13 -12.44
N PHE A 67 1.90 15.20 -12.02
CA PHE A 67 1.46 16.13 -10.98
C PHE A 67 1.03 15.46 -9.66
N GLY A 68 1.61 14.29 -9.33
CA GLY A 68 1.31 13.52 -8.12
C GLY A 68 -0.13 13.02 -8.03
N GLY A 69 -0.83 12.93 -9.18
CA GLY A 69 -2.23 12.54 -9.27
C GLY A 69 -3.22 13.70 -9.30
N PHE A 70 -2.80 14.94 -9.01
CA PHE A 70 -3.72 16.07 -9.06
C PHE A 70 -4.08 16.46 -10.51
N PRO A 71 -5.35 16.77 -10.80
CA PRO A 71 -5.70 17.36 -12.08
C PRO A 71 -5.11 18.77 -12.20
N VAL A 72 -4.59 19.11 -13.37
CA VAL A 72 -3.96 20.41 -13.62
C VAL A 72 -4.94 21.57 -13.41
N TRP A 73 -6.21 21.40 -13.77
CA TRP A 73 -7.25 22.42 -13.56
C TRP A 73 -7.40 22.82 -12.08
N LEU A 74 -7.04 21.93 -11.15
CA LEU A 74 -7.13 22.19 -9.71
C LEU A 74 -6.27 23.38 -9.33
N LYS A 75 -5.08 23.54 -9.93
CA LYS A 75 -4.15 24.66 -9.66
C LYS A 75 -4.78 26.03 -9.94
N TYR A 76 -5.78 26.09 -10.82
CA TYR A 76 -6.42 27.33 -11.25
C TYR A 76 -7.72 27.64 -10.49
N VAL A 77 -8.08 26.83 -9.49
CA VAL A 77 -9.18 27.16 -8.58
C VAL A 77 -8.78 28.40 -7.75
N PRO A 78 -9.61 29.46 -7.70
CA PRO A 78 -9.28 30.69 -6.97
C PRO A 78 -8.93 30.42 -5.51
N GLY A 79 -7.80 30.98 -5.05
CA GLY A 79 -7.35 30.88 -3.67
C GLY A 79 -6.83 29.49 -3.26
N ILE A 80 -6.57 28.59 -4.20
CA ILE A 80 -6.14 27.23 -3.86
C ILE A 80 -4.68 27.18 -3.40
N SER A 81 -4.44 26.38 -2.37
CA SER A 81 -3.10 25.96 -1.94
C SER A 81 -3.13 24.49 -1.61
N PHE A 82 -2.24 23.72 -2.22
CA PHE A 82 -2.29 22.25 -2.15
C PHE A 82 -1.74 21.74 -0.83
N ARG A 83 -2.32 20.64 -0.34
CA ARG A 83 -1.83 19.86 0.80
C ARG A 83 -1.53 20.73 2.03
N THR A 84 -2.43 21.66 2.33
CA THR A 84 -2.41 22.51 3.52
C THR A 84 -3.85 22.85 3.92
N ASP A 85 -4.03 23.55 5.05
CA ASP A 85 -5.35 23.89 5.57
C ASP A 85 -5.98 25.02 4.75
N ASN A 86 -6.45 24.66 3.55
CA ASN A 86 -6.98 25.55 2.54
C ASN A 86 -8.38 25.12 2.15
N GLY A 87 -9.37 25.99 2.36
CA GLY A 87 -10.79 25.71 2.10
C GLY A 87 -11.07 25.16 0.69
N PRO A 88 -10.62 25.85 -0.40
CA PRO A 88 -10.79 25.36 -1.76
C PRO A 88 -10.20 23.97 -2.00
N PHE A 89 -8.97 23.71 -1.52
CA PHE A 89 -8.33 22.40 -1.68
C PHE A 89 -9.08 21.30 -0.91
N LYS A 90 -9.46 21.56 0.33
CA LYS A 90 -10.21 20.63 1.19
C LYS A 90 -11.54 20.24 0.56
N ALA A 91 -12.28 21.22 0.02
CA ALA A 91 -13.55 20.97 -0.65
C ALA A 91 -13.40 20.06 -1.89
N GLU A 92 -12.40 20.31 -2.73
CA GLU A 92 -12.17 19.50 -3.94
C GLU A 92 -11.65 18.09 -3.60
N MET A 93 -10.73 17.98 -2.63
CA MET A 93 -10.25 16.69 -2.13
C MET A 93 -11.39 15.85 -1.56
N GLN A 94 -12.22 16.43 -0.69
CA GLN A 94 -13.36 15.74 -0.10
C GLN A 94 -14.34 15.28 -1.18
N ARG A 95 -14.70 16.14 -2.13
CA ARG A 95 -15.60 15.80 -3.24
C ARG A 95 -15.11 14.58 -4.02
N PHE A 96 -13.81 14.52 -4.34
CA PHE A 96 -13.26 13.38 -5.07
C PHE A 96 -13.20 12.11 -4.21
N VAL A 97 -12.73 12.20 -2.96
CA VAL A 97 -12.68 11.05 -2.05
C VAL A 97 -14.06 10.46 -1.81
N GLU A 98 -15.07 11.30 -1.53
CA GLU A 98 -16.46 10.88 -1.34
C GLU A 98 -17.04 10.24 -2.60
N LYS A 99 -16.71 10.75 -3.79
CA LYS A 99 -17.12 10.12 -5.05
C LYS A 99 -16.56 8.71 -5.17
N ILE A 100 -15.26 8.52 -4.94
CA ILE A 100 -14.63 7.19 -5.03
C ILE A 100 -15.26 6.24 -4.00
N VAL A 101 -15.41 6.68 -2.74
CA VAL A 101 -16.03 5.86 -1.70
C VAL A 101 -17.48 5.50 -2.06
N SER A 102 -18.27 6.46 -2.54
CA SER A 102 -19.66 6.24 -2.96
C SER A 102 -19.75 5.24 -4.10
N MET A 103 -18.87 5.35 -5.12
CA MET A 103 -18.79 4.39 -6.21
C MET A 103 -18.46 2.98 -5.69
N MET A 104 -17.45 2.82 -4.84
CA MET A 104 -17.11 1.51 -4.26
C MET A 104 -18.25 0.94 -3.40
N LYS A 105 -18.95 1.78 -2.63
CA LYS A 105 -20.12 1.36 -1.84
C LYS A 105 -21.28 0.90 -2.70
N SER A 106 -21.60 1.64 -3.76
CA SER A 106 -22.70 1.32 -4.69
C SER A 106 -22.52 -0.03 -5.35
N GLU A 107 -21.25 -0.42 -5.58
CA GLU A 107 -20.84 -1.68 -6.18
C GLU A 107 -20.57 -2.78 -5.13
N ARG A 108 -20.83 -2.51 -3.84
CA ARG A 108 -20.62 -3.42 -2.71
C ARG A 108 -19.18 -3.96 -2.66
N LEU A 109 -18.20 -3.08 -2.84
CA LEU A 109 -16.79 -3.46 -2.96
C LEU A 109 -16.01 -3.38 -1.65
N PHE A 110 -16.56 -2.80 -0.57
CA PHE A 110 -15.96 -2.93 0.76
C PHE A 110 -16.21 -4.31 1.37
N GLU A 111 -15.26 -4.82 2.15
CA GLU A 111 -15.28 -6.21 2.66
C GLU A 111 -16.54 -6.53 3.45
N TRP A 112 -17.00 -5.64 4.35
CA TRP A 112 -18.25 -5.83 5.09
C TRP A 112 -19.50 -5.93 4.21
N GLN A 113 -19.45 -5.46 2.94
CA GLN A 113 -20.53 -5.59 1.95
C GLN A 113 -20.43 -6.88 1.12
N GLY A 114 -19.39 -7.70 1.37
CA GLY A 114 -18.98 -8.87 0.61
C GLY A 114 -17.98 -8.55 -0.51
N GLY A 115 -17.37 -7.35 -0.53
CA GLY A 115 -16.39 -6.93 -1.53
C GLY A 115 -14.94 -7.29 -1.16
N PRO A 116 -13.94 -6.96 -2.01
CA PRO A 116 -12.54 -7.29 -1.69
C PRO A 116 -11.80 -6.17 -0.93
N ILE A 117 -12.33 -4.95 -0.81
CA ILE A 117 -11.58 -3.82 -0.24
C ILE A 117 -11.55 -3.95 1.29
N ILE A 118 -10.37 -4.23 1.85
CA ILE A 118 -10.15 -4.47 3.29
C ILE A 118 -9.58 -3.24 4.03
N MET A 119 -9.10 -2.24 3.31
CA MET A 119 -8.59 -0.98 3.87
C MET A 119 -8.39 0.06 2.77
N SER A 120 -8.36 1.34 3.17
CA SER A 120 -8.11 2.47 2.27
C SER A 120 -7.04 3.41 2.80
N GLN A 121 -6.32 4.13 1.92
CA GLN A 121 -5.40 5.20 2.32
C GLN A 121 -5.92 6.58 1.91
N VAL A 122 -5.83 7.53 2.85
CA VAL A 122 -5.99 8.97 2.59
C VAL A 122 -4.62 9.63 2.62
N GLU A 123 -4.41 10.64 1.77
CA GLU A 123 -3.10 11.25 1.55
C GLU A 123 -2.03 10.23 1.10
N ASN A 124 -0.80 10.67 0.96
CA ASN A 124 0.39 9.88 0.72
C ASN A 124 1.66 10.60 1.21
N GLU A 125 2.35 10.01 2.19
CA GLU A 125 3.62 10.49 2.75
C GLU A 125 3.61 11.98 3.14
N PHE A 126 2.59 12.40 3.90
CA PHE A 126 2.46 13.80 4.30
C PHE A 126 3.29 14.17 5.54
N GLY A 127 3.62 13.23 6.42
CA GLY A 127 4.36 13.50 7.66
C GLY A 127 5.66 14.31 7.45
N PRO A 128 6.54 13.98 6.48
CA PRO A 128 7.70 14.81 6.18
C PRO A 128 7.34 16.26 5.79
N MET A 129 6.21 16.45 5.08
CA MET A 129 5.72 17.76 4.67
C MET A 129 5.16 18.58 5.84
N GLU A 130 4.72 17.95 6.93
CA GLU A 130 4.24 18.67 8.10
C GLU A 130 5.31 19.56 8.74
N SER A 131 6.54 19.07 8.77
CA SER A 131 7.69 19.79 9.35
C SER A 131 8.01 21.11 8.62
N VAL A 132 7.69 21.19 7.32
CA VAL A 132 8.03 22.33 6.44
C VAL A 132 6.79 23.08 5.93
N GLY A 133 5.59 22.54 6.12
CA GLY A 133 4.33 23.05 5.58
C GLY A 133 3.68 24.17 6.41
N GLY A 134 4.38 24.67 7.44
CA GLY A 134 3.91 25.75 8.31
C GLY A 134 2.71 25.35 9.20
N SER A 135 2.08 26.35 9.82
CA SER A 135 1.01 26.14 10.80
C SER A 135 -0.24 25.44 10.24
N GLY A 136 -0.46 25.46 8.92
CA GLY A 136 -1.58 24.82 8.26
C GLY A 136 -1.42 23.32 7.99
N ALA A 137 -0.21 22.77 8.06
CA ALA A 137 0.02 21.38 7.66
C ALA A 137 -0.63 20.37 8.62
N LYS A 138 -0.37 20.50 9.93
CA LYS A 138 -0.94 19.60 10.94
C LYS A 138 -2.48 19.69 11.05
N PRO A 139 -3.12 20.87 11.01
CA PRO A 139 -4.57 20.97 10.90
C PRO A 139 -5.13 20.26 9.66
N TYR A 140 -4.45 20.37 8.51
CA TYR A 140 -4.84 19.68 7.29
C TYR A 140 -4.76 18.15 7.40
N ALA A 141 -3.67 17.59 7.92
CA ALA A 141 -3.54 16.14 8.07
C ALA A 141 -4.61 15.57 9.02
N ASN A 142 -4.86 16.26 10.14
CA ASN A 142 -5.93 15.92 11.06
C ASN A 142 -7.31 16.00 10.41
N TRP A 143 -7.56 17.03 9.61
CA TRP A 143 -8.81 17.14 8.85
C TRP A 143 -8.95 16.01 7.82
N ALA A 144 -7.88 15.68 7.07
CA ALA A 144 -7.91 14.66 6.03
C ALA A 144 -8.24 13.28 6.62
N ALA A 145 -7.61 12.92 7.74
CA ALA A 145 -7.92 11.72 8.49
C ALA A 145 -9.38 11.67 8.96
N LYS A 146 -9.89 12.76 9.56
CA LYS A 146 -11.28 12.85 10.03
C LYS A 146 -12.29 12.76 8.88
N MET A 147 -12.03 13.46 7.77
CA MET A 147 -12.86 13.42 6.57
C MET A 147 -12.92 11.99 6.00
N ALA A 148 -11.78 11.32 5.88
CA ALA A 148 -11.72 9.95 5.39
C ALA A 148 -12.52 8.99 6.27
N VAL A 149 -12.34 9.04 7.60
CA VAL A 149 -13.10 8.23 8.55
C VAL A 149 -14.60 8.52 8.48
N ALA A 150 -14.99 9.79 8.32
CA ALA A 150 -16.38 10.21 8.20
C ALA A 150 -17.09 9.66 6.96
N THR A 151 -16.35 9.22 5.93
CA THR A 151 -16.94 8.52 4.78
C THR A 151 -17.53 7.15 5.13
N ASN A 152 -17.26 6.63 6.34
CA ASN A 152 -17.82 5.42 6.92
C ASN A 152 -17.72 4.21 5.97
N THR A 153 -16.51 3.91 5.51
CA THR A 153 -16.21 2.79 4.59
C THR A 153 -16.46 1.42 5.21
N GLY A 154 -16.58 1.32 6.54
CA GLY A 154 -16.69 0.06 7.28
C GLY A 154 -15.40 -0.77 7.33
N VAL A 155 -14.28 -0.23 6.83
CA VAL A 155 -12.95 -0.84 6.87
C VAL A 155 -11.92 0.18 7.34
N PRO A 156 -10.75 -0.26 7.87
CA PRO A 156 -9.72 0.66 8.36
C PRO A 156 -9.21 1.66 7.31
N TRP A 157 -8.85 2.85 7.79
CA TRP A 157 -8.09 3.84 7.03
C TRP A 157 -6.63 3.83 7.46
N VAL A 158 -5.73 4.06 6.52
CA VAL A 158 -4.29 4.17 6.75
C VAL A 158 -3.72 5.49 6.22
N MET A 159 -2.57 5.89 6.74
CA MET A 159 -1.73 6.99 6.24
C MET A 159 -0.26 6.57 6.30
N CYS A 160 0.42 6.49 5.15
CA CYS A 160 1.83 6.13 5.11
C CYS A 160 2.74 7.31 5.47
N LYS A 161 3.86 7.02 6.16
CA LYS A 161 4.81 8.01 6.70
C LYS A 161 4.11 9.18 7.42
N GLN A 162 3.15 8.86 8.28
CA GLN A 162 2.40 9.84 9.09
C GLN A 162 2.49 9.47 10.57
N GLU A 163 3.56 9.87 11.26
CA GLU A 163 3.81 9.45 12.65
C GLU A 163 2.67 9.81 13.61
N ASP A 164 2.05 10.96 13.43
CA ASP A 164 0.98 11.45 14.29
C ASP A 164 -0.44 11.22 13.73
N ALA A 165 -0.61 10.23 12.85
CA ALA A 165 -1.94 9.88 12.30
C ALA A 165 -2.96 9.67 13.43
N PRO A 166 -4.07 10.45 13.47
CA PRO A 166 -5.01 10.41 14.57
C PRO A 166 -5.84 9.12 14.54
N ASP A 167 -6.25 8.65 15.72
CA ASP A 167 -7.14 7.49 15.82
C ASP A 167 -8.47 7.76 15.09
N PRO A 168 -9.06 6.75 14.42
CA PRO A 168 -8.64 5.35 14.33
C PRO A 168 -7.65 5.03 13.18
N VAL A 169 -7.08 6.03 12.51
CA VAL A 169 -6.23 5.81 11.32
C VAL A 169 -4.91 5.14 11.70
N ILE A 170 -4.50 4.14 10.91
CA ILE A 170 -3.25 3.40 11.12
C ILE A 170 -2.12 4.08 10.35
N ASN A 171 -1.05 4.47 11.03
CA ASN A 171 0.16 4.92 10.36
C ASN A 171 0.97 3.73 9.84
N THR A 172 1.56 3.86 8.65
CA THR A 172 2.30 2.77 7.99
C THR A 172 3.68 3.23 7.52
N CYS A 173 4.53 2.26 7.19
CA CYS A 173 5.90 2.49 6.73
C CYS A 173 6.06 2.24 5.22
N ASN A 174 6.97 3.00 4.61
CA ASN A 174 7.40 2.88 3.22
C ASN A 174 8.94 2.92 3.19
N GLY A 175 9.57 2.08 2.39
CA GLY A 175 11.03 2.01 2.33
C GLY A 175 11.57 0.73 1.69
N PHE A 176 12.89 0.63 1.63
CA PHE A 176 13.57 -0.64 1.35
C PHE A 176 13.50 -1.61 2.54
N TYR A 177 13.44 -1.05 3.75
CA TYR A 177 13.35 -1.77 5.03
C TYR A 177 12.35 -1.03 5.91
N CYS A 178 11.55 -1.78 6.68
CA CYS A 178 10.65 -1.22 7.69
C CYS A 178 10.70 -2.03 9.00
N ASP A 179 11.73 -2.84 9.23
CA ASP A 179 11.88 -3.66 10.43
C ASP A 179 12.22 -2.85 11.70
N TYR A 180 12.43 -1.54 11.56
CA TYR A 180 12.54 -0.57 12.66
C TYR A 180 11.20 0.07 13.01
N PHE A 181 10.19 -0.04 12.15
CA PHE A 181 8.93 0.67 12.30
C PHE A 181 8.08 0.09 13.42
N THR A 182 7.47 0.98 14.21
CA THR A 182 6.41 0.65 15.17
C THR A 182 5.27 1.62 14.94
N PRO A 183 4.00 1.17 14.88
CA PRO A 183 2.87 2.08 14.74
C PRO A 183 2.75 3.00 15.95
N ASN A 184 2.08 4.13 15.78
CA ASN A 184 2.03 5.21 16.77
C ASN A 184 1.23 4.86 18.04
N LYS A 185 0.56 3.71 18.05
CA LYS A 185 -0.15 3.13 19.20
C LYS A 185 0.05 1.61 19.24
N LYS A 186 0.13 1.05 20.45
CA LYS A 186 0.37 -0.39 20.68
C LYS A 186 -0.74 -1.31 20.15
N ASN A 187 -1.96 -0.81 20.02
CA ASN A 187 -3.13 -1.56 19.53
C ASN A 187 -3.31 -1.50 18.01
N LYS A 188 -2.38 -0.86 17.28
CA LYS A 188 -2.38 -0.82 15.82
C LYS A 188 -1.40 -1.87 15.27
N PRO A 189 -1.70 -2.51 14.13
CA PRO A 189 -0.77 -3.45 13.50
C PRO A 189 0.41 -2.71 12.85
N ALA A 190 1.59 -3.35 12.80
CA ALA A 190 2.72 -2.85 12.04
C ALA A 190 2.55 -3.23 10.55
N MET A 191 2.46 -2.22 9.69
CA MET A 191 2.15 -2.39 8.27
C MET A 191 3.17 -1.66 7.39
N TRP A 192 3.65 -2.36 6.36
CA TRP A 192 4.60 -1.88 5.37
C TRP A 192 3.89 -1.74 4.01
N THR A 193 3.45 -0.53 3.68
CA THR A 193 2.63 -0.24 2.50
C THR A 193 3.43 -0.13 1.21
N GLU A 194 4.73 0.13 1.29
CA GLU A 194 5.62 0.14 0.13
C GLU A 194 6.98 -0.49 0.43
N ALA A 195 7.06 -1.79 0.23
CA ALA A 195 8.33 -2.53 0.16
C ALA A 195 8.90 -2.34 -1.23
N TRP A 196 9.86 -1.42 -1.38
CA TRP A 196 10.35 -1.00 -2.68
C TRP A 196 11.10 -2.13 -3.39
N THR A 197 10.55 -2.68 -4.48
CA THR A 197 11.12 -3.87 -5.17
C THR A 197 12.33 -3.56 -6.04
N GLY A 198 12.65 -2.29 -6.18
CA GLY A 198 13.62 -1.69 -7.08
C GLY A 198 13.43 -0.18 -7.00
N TRP A 199 13.52 0.51 -8.13
CA TRP A 199 13.27 1.95 -8.21
C TRP A 199 12.76 2.33 -9.60
N PHE A 200 12.14 3.50 -9.73
CA PHE A 200 11.69 4.00 -11.02
C PHE A 200 12.86 4.38 -11.93
N THR A 201 12.66 4.29 -13.24
CA THR A 201 13.66 4.75 -14.21
C THR A 201 13.39 6.20 -14.61
N SER A 202 14.41 7.04 -14.61
CA SER A 202 14.35 8.41 -15.11
C SER A 202 14.94 8.50 -16.52
N PHE A 203 14.43 9.40 -17.35
CA PHE A 203 15.11 9.75 -18.60
C PHE A 203 16.52 10.27 -18.30
N GLY A 204 17.53 9.68 -18.95
CA GLY A 204 18.95 9.98 -18.71
C GLY A 204 19.56 9.26 -17.50
N GLY A 205 18.77 8.47 -16.76
CA GLY A 205 19.24 7.63 -15.64
C GLY A 205 19.53 6.19 -16.05
N ALA A 206 20.26 5.46 -15.20
CA ALA A 206 20.41 4.02 -15.31
C ALA A 206 19.13 3.30 -14.86
N VAL A 207 18.91 2.08 -15.36
CA VAL A 207 17.82 1.21 -14.91
C VAL A 207 18.17 0.64 -13.53
N PRO A 208 17.44 0.99 -12.46
CA PRO A 208 17.76 0.52 -11.11
C PRO A 208 17.43 -0.96 -10.91
N HIS A 209 18.16 -1.63 -10.03
CA HIS A 209 17.94 -3.04 -9.68
C HIS A 209 18.04 -3.24 -8.16
N ARG A 210 17.20 -4.12 -7.62
CA ARG A 210 17.28 -4.59 -6.22
C ARG A 210 17.33 -6.13 -6.22
N PRO A 211 18.38 -6.74 -5.64
CA PRO A 211 18.49 -8.19 -5.53
C PRO A 211 17.29 -8.80 -4.79
N VAL A 212 16.86 -9.99 -5.22
CA VAL A 212 15.70 -10.63 -4.57
C VAL A 212 16.04 -11.15 -3.18
N GLU A 213 17.30 -11.52 -2.94
CA GLU A 213 17.81 -11.99 -1.66
C GLU A 213 17.70 -10.88 -0.60
N ASP A 214 18.07 -9.65 -0.96
CA ASP A 214 17.91 -8.46 -0.11
C ASP A 214 16.44 -8.19 0.18
N MET A 215 15.57 -8.31 -0.84
CA MET A 215 14.14 -8.12 -0.67
C MET A 215 13.52 -9.16 0.26
N ALA A 216 13.82 -10.45 0.02
CA ALA A 216 13.33 -11.55 0.84
C ALA A 216 13.82 -11.43 2.30
N PHE A 217 15.08 -11.03 2.48
CA PHE A 217 15.65 -10.73 3.79
C PHE A 217 14.90 -9.61 4.51
N ALA A 218 14.63 -8.49 3.83
CA ALA A 218 13.93 -7.36 4.41
C ALA A 218 12.49 -7.73 4.84
N VAL A 219 11.76 -8.48 3.99
CA VAL A 219 10.41 -8.98 4.29
C VAL A 219 10.42 -9.94 5.48
N ALA A 220 11.32 -10.92 5.48
CA ALA A 220 11.44 -11.88 6.58
C ALA A 220 11.77 -11.18 7.91
N ARG A 221 12.67 -10.19 7.90
CA ARG A 221 13.06 -9.42 9.08
C ARG A 221 11.90 -8.59 9.63
N PHE A 222 11.09 -7.99 8.76
CA PHE A 222 9.89 -7.25 9.17
C PHE A 222 8.85 -8.18 9.82
N ILE A 223 8.54 -9.32 9.19
CA ILE A 223 7.57 -10.30 9.72
C ILE A 223 8.06 -10.88 11.06
N GLN A 224 9.34 -11.27 11.15
CA GLN A 224 9.93 -11.78 12.38
C GLN A 224 9.78 -10.81 13.56
N LYS A 225 9.75 -9.50 13.29
CA LYS A 225 9.60 -8.48 14.33
C LYS A 225 8.14 -8.17 14.70
N GLY A 226 7.17 -8.85 14.10
CA GLY A 226 5.74 -8.66 14.35
C GLY A 226 5.02 -7.86 13.25
N GLY A 227 5.67 -7.64 12.11
CA GLY A 227 5.03 -7.06 10.93
C GLY A 227 3.94 -7.98 10.39
N SER A 228 2.76 -7.44 10.10
CA SER A 228 1.56 -8.22 9.74
C SER A 228 0.95 -7.87 8.38
N PHE A 229 1.51 -6.87 7.69
CA PHE A 229 1.12 -6.51 6.33
C PHE A 229 2.36 -6.02 5.57
N VAL A 230 2.65 -6.60 4.41
CA VAL A 230 3.73 -6.16 3.50
C VAL A 230 3.17 -6.06 2.10
N ASN A 231 3.33 -4.90 1.47
CA ASN A 231 2.97 -4.70 0.06
C ASN A 231 4.21 -4.36 -0.78
N TYR A 232 4.41 -5.13 -1.85
CA TYR A 232 5.44 -4.87 -2.86
C TYR A 232 5.09 -3.64 -3.69
N TYR A 233 5.94 -2.61 -3.64
CA TYR A 233 5.87 -1.44 -4.51
C TYR A 233 7.10 -1.48 -5.44
N MET A 234 7.03 -2.04 -6.64
CA MET A 234 5.86 -2.53 -7.36
C MET A 234 5.87 -4.05 -7.53
N TYR A 235 4.72 -4.70 -7.41
CA TYR A 235 4.60 -6.11 -7.80
C TYR A 235 4.54 -6.28 -9.34
N HIS A 236 3.84 -5.35 -9.99
CA HIS A 236 3.91 -5.06 -11.42
C HIS A 236 3.91 -3.55 -11.56
N GLY A 237 4.94 -2.98 -12.17
CA GLY A 237 5.04 -1.54 -12.37
C GLY A 237 4.36 -1.09 -13.68
N GLY A 238 4.73 -1.70 -14.81
CA GLY A 238 4.09 -1.48 -16.10
C GLY A 238 4.63 -0.27 -16.85
N THR A 239 3.75 0.51 -17.49
CA THR A 239 4.12 1.56 -18.44
C THR A 239 3.31 2.84 -18.20
N ASN A 240 4.01 3.98 -18.22
CA ASN A 240 3.43 5.32 -18.25
C ASN A 240 2.92 5.64 -19.66
N PHE A 241 1.74 5.14 -20.03
CA PHE A 241 1.16 5.34 -21.35
C PHE A 241 0.68 6.77 -21.63
N GLY A 242 0.86 7.20 -22.88
CA GLY A 242 0.37 8.49 -23.35
C GLY A 242 1.22 9.64 -22.81
N ARG A 243 0.57 10.74 -22.42
CA ARG A 243 1.24 12.00 -22.05
C ARG A 243 0.72 12.64 -20.77
N THR A 244 -0.15 11.93 -20.05
CA THR A 244 -0.75 12.34 -18.77
C THR A 244 -0.48 11.33 -17.67
N ALA A 245 0.36 10.33 -17.97
CA ALA A 245 0.99 9.39 -17.05
C ALA A 245 2.47 9.78 -16.87
N GLY A 246 3.11 9.29 -15.81
CA GLY A 246 4.51 9.60 -15.51
C GLY A 246 4.73 11.01 -14.97
N GLY A 247 5.59 11.12 -13.96
CA GLY A 247 6.01 12.38 -13.35
C GLY A 247 7.09 13.10 -14.15
N PRO A 248 7.57 14.25 -13.67
CA PRO A 248 8.68 14.97 -14.30
C PRO A 248 9.91 14.07 -14.47
N PHE A 249 10.41 13.96 -15.70
CA PHE A 249 11.57 13.15 -16.09
C PHE A 249 11.47 11.65 -15.82
N ILE A 250 10.30 11.13 -15.46
CA ILE A 250 10.08 9.69 -15.32
C ILE A 250 10.01 9.07 -16.71
N ALA A 251 10.73 7.96 -16.91
CA ALA A 251 10.72 7.24 -18.17
C ALA A 251 9.33 6.67 -18.48
N THR A 252 9.08 6.37 -19.76
CA THR A 252 7.85 5.66 -20.17
C THR A 252 7.76 4.29 -19.51
N SER A 253 8.88 3.58 -19.40
CA SER A 253 8.96 2.34 -18.62
C SER A 253 8.81 2.63 -17.13
N TYR A 254 7.88 1.94 -16.49
CA TYR A 254 7.75 1.89 -15.05
C TYR A 254 8.02 0.47 -14.55
N ASP A 255 8.96 -0.26 -15.15
CA ASP A 255 9.28 -1.66 -14.82
C ASP A 255 9.55 -1.88 -13.32
N TYR A 256 10.27 -0.94 -12.69
CA TYR A 256 10.60 -0.92 -11.25
C TYR A 256 11.42 -2.12 -10.76
N ASP A 257 12.00 -2.92 -11.68
CA ASP A 257 12.60 -4.22 -11.37
C ASP A 257 11.59 -5.12 -10.62
N ALA A 258 10.31 -5.01 -10.98
CA ALA A 258 9.21 -5.68 -10.33
C ALA A 258 9.23 -7.22 -10.57
N PRO A 259 8.65 -8.03 -9.68
CA PRO A 259 8.46 -9.47 -9.88
C PRO A 259 7.74 -9.83 -11.18
N ILE A 260 6.81 -8.99 -11.62
CA ILE A 260 6.24 -9.04 -12.95
C ILE A 260 6.73 -7.83 -13.73
N ASP A 261 7.48 -8.06 -14.81
CA ASP A 261 8.12 -7.00 -15.59
C ASP A 261 7.11 -6.07 -16.29
N GLU A 262 7.61 -5.02 -16.94
CA GLU A 262 6.80 -4.05 -17.70
C GLU A 262 5.81 -4.72 -18.67
N PHE A 263 6.21 -5.80 -19.33
CA PHE A 263 5.42 -6.50 -20.35
C PHE A 263 4.51 -7.58 -19.76
N GLY A 264 4.54 -7.75 -18.43
CA GLY A 264 3.73 -8.73 -17.73
C GLY A 264 4.37 -10.11 -17.65
N LEU A 265 5.64 -10.30 -18.01
CA LEU A 265 6.34 -11.57 -17.88
C LEU A 265 6.85 -11.79 -16.45
N LEU A 266 7.03 -13.04 -16.06
CA LEU A 266 7.57 -13.38 -14.74
C LEU A 266 9.07 -13.13 -14.72
N ARG A 267 9.53 -12.19 -13.89
CA ARG A 267 10.96 -11.90 -13.72
C ARG A 267 11.58 -12.94 -12.78
N GLN A 268 12.30 -13.90 -13.33
CA GLN A 268 13.07 -14.86 -12.53
C GLN A 268 14.50 -14.35 -12.28
N PRO A 269 15.10 -14.64 -11.11
CA PRO A 269 14.55 -15.47 -10.03
C PRO A 269 13.57 -14.74 -9.09
N LYS A 270 13.37 -13.42 -9.28
CA LYS A 270 12.65 -12.57 -8.31
C LYS A 270 11.25 -13.07 -7.95
N TRP A 271 10.42 -13.33 -8.96
CA TRP A 271 9.05 -13.81 -8.75
C TRP A 271 9.01 -15.17 -8.05
N GLY A 272 9.83 -16.13 -8.51
CA GLY A 272 9.85 -17.48 -7.94
C GLY A 272 10.34 -17.51 -6.50
N HIS A 273 11.39 -16.75 -6.20
CA HIS A 273 11.97 -16.70 -4.86
C HIS A 273 11.02 -16.04 -3.85
N LEU A 274 10.35 -14.94 -4.21
CA LEU A 274 9.32 -14.33 -3.36
C LEU A 274 8.10 -15.24 -3.18
N ARG A 275 7.68 -15.96 -4.23
CA ARG A 275 6.60 -16.96 -4.11
C ARG A 275 6.94 -18.03 -3.07
N ASP A 276 8.17 -18.52 -3.07
CA ASP A 276 8.58 -19.57 -2.14
C ASP A 276 8.77 -19.02 -0.71
N LEU A 277 9.18 -17.75 -0.55
CA LEU A 277 9.09 -17.03 0.73
C LEU A 277 7.64 -16.94 1.24
N HIS A 278 6.67 -16.57 0.39
CA HIS A 278 5.27 -16.52 0.78
C HIS A 278 4.74 -17.86 1.25
N LYS A 279 5.11 -18.96 0.57
CA LYS A 279 4.75 -20.31 1.02
C LYS A 279 5.30 -20.62 2.42
N ALA A 280 6.55 -20.25 2.69
CA ALA A 280 7.14 -20.42 4.02
C ALA A 280 6.41 -19.59 5.09
N ILE A 281 6.06 -18.34 4.79
CA ILE A 281 5.25 -17.49 5.68
C ILE A 281 3.88 -18.11 5.93
N LYS A 282 3.20 -18.61 4.90
CA LYS A 282 1.90 -19.28 5.02
C LYS A 282 1.94 -20.55 5.88
N GLN A 283 3.02 -21.33 5.78
CA GLN A 283 3.24 -22.48 6.67
C GLN A 283 3.44 -22.05 8.13
N ALA A 284 4.03 -20.87 8.36
CA ALA A 284 4.23 -20.31 9.70
C ALA A 284 3.03 -19.49 10.22
N GLU A 285 2.07 -19.12 9.36
CA GLU A 285 0.97 -18.20 9.65
C GLU A 285 0.20 -18.56 10.94
N PRO A 286 -0.20 -19.83 11.20
CA PRO A 286 -0.92 -20.16 12.43
C PRO A 286 -0.15 -19.78 13.70
N ILE A 287 1.18 -19.95 13.69
CA ILE A 287 2.04 -19.63 14.82
C ILE A 287 2.33 -18.12 14.87
N LEU A 288 2.43 -17.45 13.72
CA LEU A 288 2.64 -16.00 13.64
C LEU A 288 1.45 -15.20 14.17
N VAL A 289 0.21 -15.68 13.99
CA VAL A 289 -1.00 -14.96 14.40
C VAL A 289 -1.49 -15.32 15.81
N SER A 290 -1.06 -16.45 16.37
CA SER A 290 -1.51 -16.91 17.70
C SER A 290 -0.41 -16.95 18.76
N GLY A 291 0.86 -16.88 18.37
CA GLY A 291 1.98 -17.07 19.26
C GLY A 291 2.42 -15.77 19.94
N ASP A 292 2.69 -15.82 21.24
CA ASP A 292 3.43 -14.77 21.93
C ASP A 292 4.92 -14.91 21.55
N PRO A 293 5.57 -13.87 21.00
CA PRO A 293 6.97 -13.96 20.59
C PRO A 293 7.89 -14.00 21.82
N THR A 294 8.55 -15.13 22.03
CA THR A 294 9.69 -15.22 22.96
C THR A 294 10.97 -14.76 22.27
N ILE A 295 11.71 -13.85 22.91
CA ILE A 295 12.99 -13.37 22.38
C ILE A 295 14.11 -14.22 22.98
N GLN A 296 14.81 -14.99 22.15
CA GLN A 296 16.04 -15.67 22.53
C GLN A 296 17.25 -14.93 21.95
N SER A 297 18.25 -14.65 22.79
CA SER A 297 19.51 -14.09 22.33
C SER A 297 20.39 -15.22 21.79
N LEU A 298 20.87 -15.10 20.55
CA LEU A 298 21.84 -16.05 19.96
C LEU A 298 23.29 -15.60 20.11
N GLY A 299 23.52 -14.37 20.58
CA GLY A 299 24.84 -13.83 20.89
C GLY A 299 24.78 -12.33 21.17
N ASN A 300 25.93 -11.66 21.17
CA ASN A 300 26.03 -10.23 21.47
C ASN A 300 25.35 -9.32 20.43
N TYR A 301 25.12 -9.83 19.21
CA TYR A 301 24.57 -9.05 18.09
C TYR A 301 23.31 -9.66 17.45
N GLU A 302 22.86 -10.83 17.92
CA GLU A 302 21.77 -11.58 17.29
C GLU A 302 20.67 -11.94 18.30
N LYS A 303 19.43 -11.61 17.95
CA LYS A 303 18.23 -11.98 18.70
C LYS A 303 17.24 -12.63 17.74
N VAL A 304 16.68 -13.76 18.14
CA VAL A 304 15.62 -14.45 17.42
C VAL A 304 14.32 -14.32 18.20
N LYS A 305 13.26 -13.89 17.52
CA LYS A 305 11.89 -14.00 18.02
C LYS A 305 11.35 -15.37 17.60
N ILE A 306 11.03 -16.20 18.57
CA ILE A 306 10.37 -17.50 18.41
C ILE A 306 8.93 -17.33 18.89
N PRO A 307 7.94 -17.29 17.99
CA PRO A 307 6.55 -17.36 18.41
C PRO A 307 6.29 -18.76 18.97
N MET A 308 5.96 -18.86 20.27
CA MET A 308 5.64 -20.13 20.92
C MET A 308 4.12 -20.29 21.01
N ASN A 309 3.63 -21.48 20.69
CA ASN A 309 2.25 -21.86 20.99
C ASN A 309 2.24 -22.66 22.30
N MET A 310 1.73 -22.08 23.39
CA MET A 310 1.65 -22.76 24.70
C MET A 310 0.76 -24.02 24.68
N ASN A 311 -0.04 -24.23 23.63
CA ASN A 311 -0.96 -25.36 23.53
C ASN A 311 -0.33 -26.68 23.03
N ASN A 312 0.94 -26.70 22.60
CA ASN A 312 1.62 -27.93 22.14
C ASN A 312 2.57 -28.56 23.18
N LEU A 313 2.57 -28.11 24.43
CA LEU A 313 3.39 -28.67 25.51
C LEU A 313 2.69 -29.78 26.32
N ALA A 314 1.51 -30.25 25.91
CA ALA A 314 0.72 -31.24 26.65
C ALA A 314 0.40 -32.50 25.83
N THR A 315 1.41 -33.15 25.24
CA THR A 315 1.31 -34.58 24.88
C THR A 315 2.66 -35.26 25.07
N VAL A 316 3.05 -35.45 26.32
CA VAL A 316 3.99 -36.53 26.68
C VAL A 316 3.14 -37.76 26.97
N SER A 317 3.04 -38.65 26.00
CA SER A 317 2.50 -39.99 26.20
C SER A 317 3.41 -40.72 27.21
N LYS A 318 2.91 -40.93 28.43
CA LYS A 318 3.48 -41.94 29.33
C LYS A 318 3.23 -43.32 28.72
N CYS A 319 4.23 -43.89 28.07
CA CYS A 319 4.32 -45.34 27.96
C CYS A 319 4.66 -45.88 29.36
N LYS A 320 3.68 -46.52 30.00
CA LYS A 320 3.92 -47.40 31.14
C LYS A 320 4.39 -48.76 30.61
N SER A 321 5.52 -49.26 31.13
CA SER A 321 5.70 -50.68 31.43
C SER A 321 5.36 -50.89 32.89
#